data_AF-W2KAB5-F1
#
_entry.id   AF-W2KAB5-F1
#
_cell.length_a   1.000
_cell.length_b   1.000
_cell.length_c   1.000
_cell.angle_alpha   90.00
_cell.angle_beta   90.00
_cell.angle_gamma   90.00
#
_symmetry.space_group_name_H-M   'P 1'
#
loop_
_entity.id
_entity.type
_entity.pdbx_description
1 polymer ?
#
loop_
_entity_poly.entity_id
_entity_poly.type
_entity_poly.pdbx_seq_one_letter_code
_entity_poly.pdbx_strand_id
1 'polypeptide(L)'
;MPAIRVVMVVWIAVGAGPFFLQLRGFAKFVTPHKISENLITPADAVQETTDLLNLCPATVMVIAGARWNACPTHYYRIKNGVRCHFTVPQYNAHGNYVMMNHTVMPHDTSSSSCADHSFPLEGNFYHGSIGYYSIYAAASGTFCSLDNTTYLRVSAVGTYDTNGSNLAYDRGEHGYRKSYWYILTGTAFILVRCVTLRRSFVSCKIFARRCDCIVESIRIQEAVVYVQESMRLSAHGARNFHRLLLLFLLIDQGVMSDFFLLSTQEGLLGRIQSISLGYNLSGVMSMLFEMVETMNWMSEKMRCQAKRLLFNYETVLIGELITAGVLQHYLTSLSRSHLRDTEPAAEMISHYVMGLVGHIVLALGCLGIIVATRAIGAIVFVKLQFGTLRVLTNTCSVDAALGARSKLILLSGYIWENEELYYKPSVLKALGVLKAVDPDGYECFVHTQLHWIAIPQDNLVVLGTVANKRVEPCPERLCSGVVSLFDHALGGSAGNVLGDEVARRTQTQDCYGVFRRFRERVCCSSEVTPGPTPAKIKVRAVNDEQVSRQVLPAWEAINQHPLKLPGAPQLQPVESRNHLTVSYHASLVSKSCNHPH
;
A
#
# COMPACT_ATOMS: atom_id res chain seq x y z
N MET A 1 -8.83 20.48 23.40
CA MET A 1 -7.42 20.22 22.97
C MET A 1 -7.15 21.00 21.69
N PRO A 2 -5.96 21.57 21.49
CA PRO A 2 -5.58 22.22 20.24
C PRO A 2 -5.75 21.27 19.04
N ALA A 3 -6.26 21.78 17.91
CA ALA A 3 -6.47 21.01 16.69
C ALA A 3 -5.17 20.35 16.22
N ILE A 4 -4.04 21.05 16.34
CA ILE A 4 -2.72 20.50 16.01
C ILE A 4 -2.39 19.23 16.78
N ARG A 5 -2.76 19.10 18.06
CA ARG A 5 -2.47 17.90 18.84
C ARG A 5 -3.29 16.71 18.33
N VAL A 6 -4.59 16.92 18.12
CA VAL A 6 -5.50 15.85 17.66
C VAL A 6 -5.08 15.35 16.29
N VAL A 7 -4.88 16.26 15.33
CA VAL A 7 -4.52 15.90 13.95
C VAL A 7 -3.16 15.18 13.90
N MET A 8 -2.17 15.63 14.67
CA MET A 8 -0.85 14.99 14.68
C MET A 8 -0.85 13.60 15.33
N VAL A 9 -1.61 13.40 16.40
CA VAL A 9 -1.77 12.06 17.01
C VAL A 9 -2.42 11.10 16.02
N VAL A 10 -3.46 11.53 15.32
CA VAL A 10 -4.12 10.72 14.28
C VAL A 10 -3.19 10.45 13.11
N TRP A 11 -2.41 11.43 12.66
CA TRP A 11 -1.41 11.26 11.59
C TRP A 11 -0.34 10.23 11.96
N ILE A 12 0.13 10.24 13.21
CA ILE A 12 1.08 9.22 13.70
C ILE A 12 0.42 7.84 13.67
N ALA A 13 -0.80 7.71 14.20
CA ALA A 13 -1.49 6.42 14.32
C ALA A 13 -1.85 5.80 12.96
N VAL A 14 -2.42 6.59 12.05
CA VAL A 14 -2.98 6.10 10.77
C VAL A 14 -1.98 6.17 9.62
N GLY A 15 -0.94 7.01 9.74
CA GLY A 15 0.09 7.19 8.73
C GLY A 15 1.42 6.54 9.09
N ALA A 16 2.08 7.07 10.13
CA ALA A 16 3.43 6.64 10.49
C ALA A 16 3.46 5.19 11.01
N GLY A 17 2.47 4.78 11.82
CA GLY A 17 2.37 3.44 12.39
C GLY A 17 2.41 2.32 11.33
N PRO A 18 1.47 2.26 10.37
CA PRO A 18 1.50 1.29 9.29
C PRO A 18 2.79 1.34 8.47
N PHE A 19 3.33 2.54 8.22
CA PHE A 19 4.59 2.69 7.50
C PHE A 19 5.79 2.09 8.25
N PHE A 20 5.87 2.22 9.58
CA PHE A 20 6.92 1.56 10.36
C PHE A 20 6.80 0.03 10.34
N LEU A 21 5.59 -0.52 10.33
CA LEU A 21 5.37 -1.96 10.16
C LEU A 21 5.86 -2.44 8.80
N GLN A 22 5.56 -1.67 7.74
CA GLN A 22 6.05 -1.95 6.40
C GLN A 22 7.57 -1.86 6.32
N LEU A 23 8.18 -0.82 6.92
CA LEU A 23 9.63 -0.64 6.95
C LEU A 23 10.32 -1.77 7.71
N ARG A 24 9.72 -2.26 8.80
CA ARG A 24 10.21 -3.44 9.53
C ARG A 24 10.18 -4.67 8.64
N GLY A 25 9.07 -4.90 7.92
CA GLY A 25 8.95 -6.01 6.96
C GLY A 25 10.03 -5.94 5.88
N PHE A 26 10.15 -4.77 5.24
CA PHE A 26 11.17 -4.51 4.22
C PHE A 26 12.59 -4.77 4.75
N ALA A 27 12.93 -4.26 5.94
CA ALA A 27 14.24 -4.47 6.54
C ALA A 27 14.55 -5.96 6.77
N LYS A 28 13.56 -6.76 7.21
CA LYS A 28 13.73 -8.21 7.35
C LYS A 28 14.06 -8.89 6.02
N PHE A 29 13.35 -8.53 4.95
CA PHE A 29 13.49 -9.17 3.64
C PHE A 29 14.72 -8.72 2.84
N VAL A 30 15.21 -7.49 3.08
CA VAL A 30 16.46 -6.98 2.49
C VAL A 30 17.71 -7.51 3.18
N THR A 31 17.60 -7.89 4.46
CA THR A 31 18.73 -8.41 5.21
C THR A 31 19.25 -9.69 4.54
N PRO A 32 20.54 -9.76 4.17
CA PRO A 32 21.09 -10.96 3.55
C PRO A 32 20.95 -12.17 4.47
N HIS A 33 20.53 -13.30 3.92
CA HIS A 33 20.33 -14.55 4.66
C HIS A 33 21.36 -15.61 4.26
N LYS A 34 21.47 -16.65 5.09
CA LYS A 34 22.26 -17.85 4.84
C LYS A 34 21.38 -19.08 4.97
N ILE A 35 21.65 -20.08 4.14
CA ILE A 35 21.05 -21.40 4.27
C ILE A 35 21.88 -22.21 5.27
N SER A 36 21.21 -22.93 6.18
CA SER A 36 21.86 -23.85 7.11
C SER A 36 22.66 -24.91 6.36
N GLU A 37 23.86 -25.26 6.85
CA GLU A 37 24.78 -26.17 6.16
C GLU A 37 24.15 -27.55 5.90
N ASN A 38 23.32 -28.03 6.81
CA ASN A 38 22.59 -29.31 6.67
C ASN A 38 21.61 -29.31 5.49
N LEU A 39 21.16 -28.13 5.07
CA LEU A 39 20.19 -27.94 3.99
C LEU A 39 20.85 -27.64 2.63
N ILE A 40 22.17 -27.45 2.60
CA ILE A 40 22.93 -27.24 1.35
C ILE A 40 23.22 -28.60 0.69
N THR A 41 22.98 -28.69 -0.61
CA THR A 41 23.21 -29.88 -1.41
C THR A 41 24.68 -30.02 -1.79
N PRO A 42 25.37 -31.11 -1.36
CA PRO A 42 26.71 -31.41 -1.84
C PRO A 42 26.71 -31.51 -3.38
N ALA A 43 27.77 -31.01 -4.01
CA ALA A 43 27.87 -30.97 -5.47
C ALA A 43 27.82 -32.38 -6.10
N ASP A 44 28.38 -33.37 -5.40
CA ASP A 44 28.46 -34.78 -5.77
C ASP A 44 27.19 -35.58 -5.47
N ALA A 45 26.21 -35.01 -4.74
CA ALA A 45 24.98 -35.70 -4.41
C ALA A 45 24.10 -35.91 -5.66
N VAL A 46 23.66 -37.16 -5.83
CA VAL A 46 22.77 -37.59 -6.92
C VAL A 46 21.31 -37.44 -6.48
N GLN A 47 20.47 -36.97 -7.40
CA GLN A 47 19.03 -36.86 -7.20
C GLN A 47 18.39 -38.26 -7.32
N GLU A 48 17.63 -38.66 -6.30
CA GLU A 48 16.93 -39.94 -6.23
C GLU A 48 15.41 -39.73 -6.03
N THR A 49 14.60 -40.64 -6.57
CA THR A 49 13.13 -40.63 -6.45
C THR A 49 12.55 -41.99 -6.00
N THR A 50 13.39 -43.01 -5.83
CA THR A 50 12.97 -44.36 -5.41
C THR A 50 12.52 -44.37 -3.94
N ASP A 51 11.37 -44.99 -3.66
CA ASP A 51 10.77 -45.07 -2.32
C ASP A 51 10.56 -43.69 -1.65
N LEU A 52 10.23 -42.68 -2.46
CA LEU A 52 10.20 -41.28 -2.05
C LEU A 52 9.39 -41.03 -0.77
N LEU A 53 8.15 -41.50 -0.69
CA LEU A 53 7.31 -41.23 0.49
C LEU A 53 7.73 -42.01 1.75
N ASN A 54 8.52 -43.07 1.61
CA ASN A 54 9.06 -43.78 2.77
C ASN A 54 10.23 -43.00 3.39
N LEU A 55 11.05 -42.35 2.56
CA LEU A 55 12.21 -41.56 2.99
C LEU A 55 11.85 -40.09 3.27
N CYS A 56 10.85 -39.57 2.57
CA CYS A 56 10.37 -38.20 2.62
C CYS A 56 8.85 -38.20 2.88
N PRO A 57 8.41 -38.54 4.11
CA PRO A 57 6.99 -38.73 4.40
C PRO A 57 6.21 -37.44 4.64
N ALA A 58 6.86 -36.27 4.66
CA ALA A 58 6.21 -35.00 4.99
C ALA A 58 5.33 -34.51 3.83
N THR A 59 4.02 -34.66 3.96
CA THR A 59 3.03 -34.26 2.94
C THR A 59 2.25 -33.01 3.33
N VAL A 60 2.43 -32.55 4.57
CA VAL A 60 1.71 -31.40 5.13
C VAL A 60 2.66 -30.57 5.96
N MET A 61 2.54 -29.26 5.84
CA MET A 61 3.23 -28.31 6.70
C MET A 61 2.21 -27.41 7.40
N VAL A 62 2.36 -27.22 8.69
CA VAL A 62 1.60 -26.27 9.49
C VAL A 62 2.58 -25.20 9.96
N ILE A 63 2.38 -23.97 9.46
CA ILE A 63 3.21 -22.81 9.79
C ILE A 63 2.29 -21.72 10.30
N ALA A 64 2.57 -21.20 11.49
CA ALA A 64 1.80 -20.14 12.13
C ALA A 64 0.27 -20.38 12.14
N GLY A 65 -0.16 -21.64 12.28
CA GLY A 65 -1.57 -22.04 12.29
C GLY A 65 -2.23 -22.18 10.92
N ALA A 66 -1.52 -21.89 9.83
CA ALA A 66 -1.97 -22.16 8.46
C ALA A 66 -1.44 -23.51 7.96
N ARG A 67 -2.31 -24.30 7.35
CA ARG A 67 -1.95 -25.56 6.68
C ARG A 67 -1.48 -25.30 5.25
N TRP A 68 -0.44 -26.00 4.83
CA TRP A 68 0.13 -25.98 3.48
C TRP A 68 0.30 -27.43 3.00
N ASN A 69 0.01 -27.68 1.72
CA ASN A 69 0.15 -29.02 1.15
C ASN A 69 1.54 -29.14 0.53
N ALA A 70 2.39 -29.98 1.14
CA ALA A 70 3.72 -30.23 0.63
C ALA A 70 3.73 -31.50 -0.21
N CYS A 71 4.35 -31.42 -1.38
CA CYS A 71 4.55 -32.54 -2.29
C CYS A 71 6.06 -32.83 -2.36
N PRO A 72 6.56 -33.86 -1.66
CA PRO A 72 7.92 -34.35 -1.87
C PRO A 72 8.11 -34.73 -3.35
N THR A 73 9.23 -34.35 -3.95
CA THR A 73 9.50 -34.66 -5.38
C THR A 73 10.74 -35.52 -5.57
N HIS A 74 11.78 -35.28 -4.78
CA HIS A 74 13.03 -36.02 -4.86
C HIS A 74 13.82 -35.87 -3.56
N TYR A 75 14.88 -36.66 -3.41
CA TYR A 75 15.80 -36.55 -2.29
C TYR A 75 17.25 -36.71 -2.71
N TYR A 76 18.12 -36.38 -1.76
CA TYR A 76 19.56 -36.58 -1.86
C TYR A 76 20.05 -37.31 -0.62
N ARG A 77 20.90 -38.31 -0.81
CA ARG A 77 21.64 -38.93 0.29
C ARG A 77 22.77 -38.00 0.73
N ILE A 78 22.81 -37.70 2.02
CA ILE A 78 23.86 -36.88 2.65
C ILE A 78 24.55 -37.69 3.75
N LYS A 79 25.73 -37.26 4.19
CA LYS A 79 26.54 -38.00 5.16
C LYS A 79 25.77 -38.40 6.43
N ASN A 80 24.82 -37.57 6.86
CA ASN A 80 24.07 -37.75 8.10
C ASN A 80 22.55 -37.96 7.90
N GLY A 81 22.14 -38.53 6.77
CA GLY A 81 20.73 -38.88 6.54
C GLY A 81 20.24 -38.59 5.12
N VAL A 82 18.96 -38.23 5.01
CA VAL A 82 18.31 -37.91 3.74
C VAL A 82 17.84 -36.46 3.77
N ARG A 83 18.16 -35.71 2.72
CA ARG A 83 17.55 -34.40 2.47
C ARG A 83 16.47 -34.53 1.42
N CYS A 84 15.27 -34.13 1.79
CA CYS A 84 14.09 -34.19 0.95
C CYS A 84 13.82 -32.82 0.33
N HIS A 85 13.55 -32.80 -0.97
CA HIS A 85 13.01 -31.62 -1.66
C HIS A 85 11.49 -31.74 -1.75
N PHE A 86 10.80 -30.63 -1.49
CA PHE A 86 9.35 -30.55 -1.60
C PHE A 86 8.93 -29.30 -2.34
N THR A 87 7.72 -29.36 -2.89
CA THR A 87 7.05 -28.21 -3.49
C THR A 87 5.71 -27.96 -2.80
N VAL A 88 5.22 -26.74 -2.90
CA VAL A 88 3.84 -26.37 -2.58
C VAL A 88 3.24 -25.79 -3.86
N PRO A 89 2.69 -26.65 -4.75
CA PRO A 89 2.30 -26.28 -6.10
C PRO A 89 1.32 -25.11 -6.17
N GLN A 90 0.41 -25.00 -5.19
CA GLN A 90 -0.60 -23.93 -5.14
C GLN A 90 0.01 -22.54 -4.98
N TYR A 91 1.23 -22.46 -4.45
CA TYR A 91 1.83 -21.21 -3.99
C TYR A 91 3.25 -21.01 -4.51
N ASN A 92 3.68 -21.77 -5.53
CA ASN A 92 5.03 -21.65 -6.11
C ASN A 92 6.12 -21.61 -5.02
N ALA A 93 6.01 -22.51 -4.04
CA ALA A 93 7.02 -22.65 -2.99
C ALA A 93 7.82 -23.93 -3.21
N HIS A 94 9.13 -23.84 -3.00
CA HIS A 94 10.07 -24.95 -3.14
C HIS A 94 11.02 -24.92 -1.96
N GLY A 95 11.35 -26.07 -1.41
CA GLY A 95 12.16 -26.11 -0.21
C GLY A 95 12.82 -27.45 0.00
N ASN A 96 13.69 -27.46 1.00
CA ASN A 96 14.35 -28.67 1.45
C ASN A 96 14.13 -28.85 2.94
N TYR A 97 14.06 -30.11 3.37
CA TYR A 97 14.10 -30.44 4.79
C TYR A 97 14.98 -31.65 5.07
N VAL A 98 15.46 -31.72 6.31
CA VAL A 98 16.14 -32.86 6.89
C VAL A 98 15.44 -33.21 8.19
N MET A 99 15.16 -34.50 8.35
CA MET A 99 14.55 -35.06 9.55
C MET A 99 15.59 -35.88 10.31
N MET A 100 15.67 -35.72 11.62
CA MET A 100 16.60 -36.51 12.42
C MET A 100 15.93 -37.79 12.94
N ASN A 101 16.74 -38.83 13.14
CA ASN A 101 16.28 -40.15 13.57
C ASN A 101 16.27 -40.31 15.11
N HIS A 102 15.67 -39.35 15.81
CA HIS A 102 15.41 -39.45 17.25
C HIS A 102 14.11 -38.72 17.59
N THR A 103 13.41 -39.18 18.61
CA THR A 103 12.17 -38.52 19.05
C THR A 103 12.46 -37.35 19.97
N VAL A 104 11.61 -36.33 19.90
CA VAL A 104 11.67 -35.12 20.72
C VAL A 104 10.27 -34.71 21.16
N MET A 105 10.17 -33.80 22.13
CA MET A 105 8.89 -33.21 22.50
C MET A 105 8.20 -32.58 21.28
N PRO A 106 6.90 -32.80 21.09
CA PRO A 106 6.14 -32.25 19.97
C PRO A 106 6.12 -30.72 20.01
N HIS A 107 5.92 -30.10 18.85
CA HIS A 107 5.69 -28.66 18.77
C HIS A 107 4.40 -28.26 19.51
N ASP A 108 4.35 -27.04 20.04
CA ASP A 108 3.23 -26.53 20.85
C ASP A 108 1.84 -26.61 20.15
N THR A 109 1.84 -26.66 18.81
CA THR A 109 0.63 -26.70 17.97
C THR A 109 0.33 -28.08 17.40
N SER A 110 1.14 -29.10 17.73
CA SER A 110 0.92 -30.48 17.33
C SER A 110 -0.28 -31.08 18.08
N SER A 111 -0.93 -32.05 17.44
CA SER A 111 -1.97 -32.86 18.10
C SER A 111 -1.38 -33.59 19.32
N SER A 112 -2.17 -33.75 20.39
CA SER A 112 -1.76 -34.50 21.58
C SER A 112 -1.38 -35.95 21.28
N SER A 113 -1.93 -36.52 20.20
CA SER A 113 -1.58 -37.86 19.72
C SER A 113 -0.13 -37.99 19.23
N CYS A 114 0.56 -36.88 18.93
CA CYS A 114 1.91 -36.88 18.36
C CYS A 114 3.04 -36.87 19.40
N ALA A 115 2.73 -36.94 20.70
CA ALA A 115 3.72 -36.77 21.78
C ALA A 115 4.93 -37.70 21.69
N ASP A 116 4.72 -38.98 21.42
CA ASP A 116 5.78 -40.00 21.32
C ASP A 116 6.23 -40.30 19.88
N HIS A 117 5.63 -39.60 18.91
CA HIS A 117 5.82 -39.84 17.47
C HIS A 117 6.34 -38.60 16.74
N SER A 118 7.01 -37.71 17.47
CA SER A 118 7.54 -36.44 16.96
C SER A 118 9.05 -36.51 16.76
N PHE A 119 9.49 -36.17 15.56
CA PHE A 119 10.90 -36.15 15.15
C PHE A 119 11.31 -34.71 14.84
N PRO A 120 12.52 -34.25 15.19
CA PRO A 120 12.92 -32.89 14.89
C PRO A 120 13.18 -32.75 13.40
N LEU A 121 12.73 -31.62 12.86
CA LEU A 121 12.85 -31.29 11.45
C LEU A 121 13.42 -29.88 11.30
N GLU A 122 14.43 -29.77 10.46
CA GLU A 122 15.01 -28.50 10.00
C GLU A 122 14.71 -28.36 8.51
N GLY A 123 14.31 -27.17 8.07
CA GLY A 123 13.99 -26.95 6.68
C GLY A 123 14.12 -25.50 6.25
N ASN A 124 14.10 -25.30 4.95
CA ASN A 124 13.98 -24.00 4.33
C ASN A 124 13.05 -24.07 3.13
N PHE A 125 12.51 -22.93 2.74
CA PHE A 125 11.83 -22.82 1.47
C PHE A 125 11.94 -21.40 0.90
N TYR A 126 11.83 -21.35 -0.41
CA TYR A 126 11.63 -20.14 -1.18
C TYR A 126 10.21 -20.14 -1.72
N HIS A 127 9.54 -19.01 -1.60
CA HIS A 127 8.22 -18.74 -2.14
C HIS A 127 8.34 -17.70 -3.25
N GLY A 128 8.08 -18.09 -4.49
CA GLY A 128 8.25 -17.19 -5.64
C GLY A 128 7.25 -16.04 -5.64
N SER A 129 7.71 -14.83 -5.91
CA SER A 129 6.86 -13.62 -6.02
C SER A 129 6.42 -13.35 -7.47
N ILE A 130 5.64 -12.28 -7.66
CA ILE A 130 5.28 -11.71 -8.97
C ILE A 130 6.50 -10.92 -9.49
N GLY A 131 7.53 -11.62 -9.95
CA GLY A 131 8.79 -11.04 -10.42
C GLY A 131 9.94 -12.04 -10.49
N TYR A 132 11.17 -11.54 -10.60
CA TYR A 132 12.37 -12.38 -10.73
C TYR A 132 12.91 -12.89 -9.37
N TYR A 133 12.26 -12.58 -8.24
CA TYR A 133 12.72 -12.94 -6.91
C TYR A 133 11.77 -13.86 -6.17
N SER A 134 12.29 -14.49 -5.11
CA SER A 134 11.54 -15.30 -4.16
C SER A 134 11.83 -14.88 -2.73
N ILE A 135 10.86 -15.11 -1.86
CA ILE A 135 10.93 -14.88 -0.42
C ILE A 135 11.45 -16.15 0.24
N TYR A 136 12.54 -16.02 1.00
CA TYR A 136 13.14 -17.09 1.77
C TYR A 136 12.52 -17.18 3.16
N ALA A 137 12.32 -18.41 3.64
CA ALA A 137 12.11 -18.70 5.05
C ALA A 137 12.98 -19.88 5.51
N ALA A 138 13.63 -19.71 6.65
CA ALA A 138 14.20 -20.79 7.44
C ALA A 138 13.17 -21.25 8.47
N ALA A 139 12.97 -22.55 8.58
CA ALA A 139 11.97 -23.14 9.45
C ALA A 139 12.54 -24.32 10.25
N SER A 140 12.08 -24.46 11.48
CA SER A 140 12.43 -25.58 12.36
C SER A 140 11.22 -25.99 13.18
N GLY A 141 11.12 -27.27 13.51
CA GLY A 141 10.04 -27.77 14.35
C GLY A 141 10.03 -29.29 14.41
N THR A 142 8.85 -29.89 14.36
CA THR A 142 8.67 -31.34 14.55
C THR A 142 7.82 -31.95 13.45
N PHE A 143 8.21 -33.12 12.97
CA PHE A 143 7.41 -34.00 12.12
C PHE A 143 6.68 -35.04 12.96
N CYS A 144 5.37 -35.19 12.77
CA CYS A 144 4.59 -36.26 13.38
C CYS A 144 4.38 -37.42 12.39
N SER A 145 4.82 -38.62 12.76
CA SER A 145 4.74 -39.80 11.89
C SER A 145 3.34 -40.41 11.78
N LEU A 146 2.40 -40.03 12.65
CA LEU A 146 1.03 -40.56 12.64
C LEU A 146 0.15 -39.90 11.57
N ASP A 147 0.35 -38.62 11.32
CA ASP A 147 -0.47 -37.80 10.40
C ASP A 147 0.35 -37.23 9.24
N ASN A 148 1.63 -37.61 9.12
CA ASN A 148 2.59 -37.14 8.13
C ASN A 148 2.71 -35.60 8.06
N THR A 149 2.45 -34.93 9.18
CA THR A 149 2.40 -33.47 9.26
C THR A 149 3.63 -32.92 9.96
N THR A 150 4.21 -31.88 9.35
CA THR A 150 5.28 -31.08 9.95
C THR A 150 4.68 -29.83 10.59
N TYR A 151 5.05 -29.57 11.83
CA TYR A 151 4.65 -28.39 12.61
C TYR A 151 5.89 -27.52 12.77
N LEU A 152 5.87 -26.35 12.15
CA LEU A 152 7.09 -25.58 11.90
C LEU A 152 6.95 -24.13 12.34
N ARG A 153 8.02 -23.63 12.96
CA ARG A 153 8.21 -22.22 13.28
C ARG A 153 9.24 -21.62 12.35
N VAL A 154 8.91 -20.47 11.76
CA VAL A 154 9.84 -19.71 10.92
C VAL A 154 10.78 -18.90 11.81
N SER A 155 12.08 -19.17 11.71
CA SER A 155 13.12 -18.56 12.53
C SER A 155 13.80 -17.36 11.84
N ALA A 156 13.90 -17.40 10.51
CA ALA A 156 14.48 -16.32 9.71
C ALA A 156 13.78 -16.17 8.36
N VAL A 157 13.84 -14.97 7.80
CA VAL A 157 13.31 -14.65 6.47
C VAL A 157 14.34 -13.85 5.68
N GLY A 158 14.22 -13.87 4.35
CA GLY A 158 15.10 -13.15 3.44
C GLY A 158 14.53 -13.13 2.02
N THR A 159 15.34 -12.78 1.03
CA THR A 159 14.94 -12.78 -0.39
C THR A 159 16.09 -13.18 -1.29
N TYR A 160 15.81 -13.77 -2.45
CA TYR A 160 16.85 -14.10 -3.43
C TYR A 160 16.34 -13.95 -4.86
N ASP A 161 17.22 -13.55 -5.78
CA ASP A 161 16.91 -13.33 -7.21
C ASP A 161 16.83 -14.68 -7.96
N THR A 162 15.82 -15.47 -7.61
CA THR A 162 15.48 -16.74 -8.27
C THR A 162 13.97 -16.97 -8.18
N ASN A 163 13.39 -17.61 -9.20
CA ASN A 163 11.97 -17.93 -9.24
C ASN A 163 11.69 -19.07 -10.24
N GLY A 164 10.47 -19.61 -10.20
CA GLY A 164 9.97 -20.62 -11.14
C GLY A 164 10.79 -21.91 -11.11
N SER A 165 11.10 -22.47 -12.28
CA SER A 165 11.80 -23.76 -12.40
C SER A 165 13.17 -23.76 -11.73
N ASN A 166 13.86 -22.63 -11.66
CA ASN A 166 15.17 -22.53 -11.01
C ASN A 166 15.09 -22.84 -9.51
N LEU A 167 13.93 -22.66 -8.87
CA LEU A 167 13.72 -23.00 -7.46
C LEU A 167 13.76 -24.50 -7.21
N ALA A 168 13.26 -25.31 -8.15
CA ALA A 168 13.26 -26.77 -8.02
C ALA A 168 14.68 -27.37 -8.06
N TYR A 169 15.63 -26.63 -8.65
CA TYR A 169 17.03 -27.04 -8.79
C TYR A 169 17.98 -26.25 -7.89
N ASP A 170 17.48 -25.39 -7.00
CA ASP A 170 18.34 -24.63 -6.09
C ASP A 170 18.94 -25.56 -5.03
N ARG A 171 20.25 -25.80 -5.19
CA ARG A 171 21.06 -26.63 -4.30
C ARG A 171 21.51 -25.90 -3.04
N GLY A 172 21.30 -24.59 -2.94
CA GLY A 172 21.86 -23.77 -1.86
C GLY A 172 23.35 -23.48 -2.04
N GLU A 173 23.83 -22.48 -1.33
CA GLU A 173 25.24 -22.05 -1.32
C GLU A 173 25.64 -21.64 0.10
N HIS A 174 26.94 -21.74 0.41
CA HIS A 174 27.48 -21.33 1.72
C HIS A 174 27.56 -19.80 1.92
N GLY A 175 27.43 -19.04 0.82
CA GLY A 175 27.48 -17.58 0.82
C GLY A 175 26.22 -16.91 1.38
N TYR A 176 26.32 -15.61 1.66
CA TYR A 176 25.14 -14.78 1.92
C TYR A 176 24.36 -14.57 0.62
N ARG A 177 23.04 -14.72 0.69
CA ARG A 177 22.10 -14.51 -0.41
C ARG A 177 21.21 -13.30 -0.12
N LYS A 178 20.87 -12.55 -1.16
CA LYS A 178 19.94 -11.40 -1.10
C LYS A 178 19.34 -11.16 -2.50
N SER A 179 18.17 -10.52 -2.57
CA SER A 179 17.58 -10.08 -3.83
C SER A 179 17.89 -8.60 -4.10
N TYR A 180 18.60 -8.31 -5.18
CA TYR A 180 18.80 -6.95 -5.65
C TYR A 180 17.51 -6.38 -6.25
N TRP A 181 16.68 -7.23 -6.86
CA TRP A 181 15.38 -6.83 -7.38
C TRP A 181 14.48 -6.31 -6.28
N TYR A 182 14.30 -7.09 -5.21
CA TYR A 182 13.50 -6.71 -4.04
C TYR A 182 14.02 -5.43 -3.37
N ILE A 183 15.34 -5.30 -3.26
CA ILE A 183 15.96 -4.07 -2.73
C ILE A 183 15.57 -2.87 -3.59
N LEU A 184 15.65 -2.97 -4.92
CA LEU A 184 15.34 -1.88 -5.83
C LEU A 184 13.86 -1.49 -5.77
N THR A 185 12.95 -2.45 -5.97
CA THR A 185 11.51 -2.21 -6.01
C THR A 185 10.96 -1.81 -4.64
N GLY A 186 11.43 -2.45 -3.57
CA GLY A 186 11.06 -2.11 -2.20
C GLY A 186 11.57 -0.73 -1.79
N THR A 187 12.81 -0.35 -2.13
CA THR A 187 13.32 1.01 -1.90
C THR A 187 12.49 2.05 -2.64
N ALA A 188 12.15 1.80 -3.91
CA ALA A 188 11.29 2.70 -4.68
C ALA A 188 9.92 2.88 -4.02
N PHE A 189 9.30 1.80 -3.54
CA PHE A 189 8.01 1.86 -2.86
C PHE A 189 8.09 2.61 -1.52
N ILE A 190 9.13 2.38 -0.73
CA ILE A 190 9.39 3.11 0.52
C ILE A 190 9.58 4.60 0.25
N LEU A 191 10.32 4.99 -0.80
CA LEU A 191 10.50 6.39 -1.18
C LEU A 191 9.17 7.06 -1.54
N VAL A 192 8.32 6.39 -2.34
CA VAL A 192 6.97 6.89 -2.66
C VAL A 192 6.14 7.10 -1.39
N ARG A 193 6.18 6.16 -0.45
CA ARG A 193 5.47 6.27 0.84
C ARG A 193 6.03 7.41 1.70
N CYS A 194 7.34 7.58 1.77
CA CYS A 194 8.00 8.69 2.47
C CYS A 194 7.54 10.06 1.92
N VAL A 195 7.52 10.22 0.59
CA VAL A 195 7.04 11.46 -0.04
C VAL A 195 5.56 11.70 0.26
N THR A 196 4.73 10.64 0.17
CA THR A 196 3.30 10.70 0.51
C THR A 196 3.06 11.14 1.96
N LEU A 197 3.80 10.56 2.91
CA LEU A 197 3.71 10.91 4.33
C LEU A 197 4.20 12.32 4.60
N ARG A 198 5.32 12.74 4.01
CA ARG A 198 5.83 14.12 4.14
C ARG A 198 4.80 15.13 3.64
N ARG A 199 4.19 14.88 2.47
CA ARG A 199 3.14 15.73 1.90
C ARG A 199 1.93 15.80 2.83
N SER A 200 1.47 14.65 3.30
CA SER A 200 0.35 14.56 4.25
C SER A 200 0.64 15.32 5.55
N PHE A 201 1.83 15.17 6.13
CA PHE A 201 2.23 15.85 7.36
C PHE A 201 2.13 17.37 7.23
N VAL A 202 2.68 17.93 6.14
CA VAL A 202 2.64 19.37 5.91
C VAL A 202 1.20 19.84 5.68
N SER A 203 0.39 19.10 4.90
CA SER A 203 -1.02 19.42 4.68
C SER A 203 -1.81 19.44 6.00
N CYS A 204 -1.65 18.40 6.82
CA CYS A 204 -2.26 18.27 8.14
C CYS A 204 -1.83 19.39 9.09
N LYS A 205 -0.56 19.78 9.06
CA LYS A 205 -0.03 20.88 9.87
C LYS A 205 -0.62 22.22 9.46
N ILE A 206 -0.74 22.50 8.17
CA ILE A 206 -1.35 23.73 7.64
C ILE A 206 -2.83 23.78 8.03
N PHE A 207 -3.56 22.68 7.80
CA PHE A 207 -4.98 22.58 8.14
C PHE A 207 -5.23 22.79 9.63
N ALA A 208 -4.49 22.09 10.48
CA ALA A 208 -4.65 22.21 11.93
C ALA A 208 -4.33 23.62 12.44
N ARG A 209 -3.29 24.27 11.90
CA ARG A 209 -2.97 25.67 12.23
C ARG A 209 -4.09 26.62 11.84
N ARG A 210 -4.71 26.45 10.66
CA ARG A 210 -5.87 27.26 10.25
C ARG A 210 -7.03 27.10 11.23
N CYS A 211 -7.30 25.88 11.68
CA CYS A 211 -8.36 25.61 12.65
C CYS A 211 -8.08 26.24 14.01
N ASP A 212 -6.83 26.15 14.49
CA ASP A 212 -6.40 26.79 15.73
C ASP A 212 -6.52 28.33 15.64
N CYS A 213 -6.18 28.95 14.49
CA CYS A 213 -6.34 30.39 14.28
C CYS A 213 -7.81 30.86 14.31
N ILE A 214 -8.74 30.01 13.86
CA ILE A 214 -10.19 30.30 13.83
C ILE A 214 -10.87 29.83 15.14
N VAL A 215 -10.08 29.34 16.12
CA VAL A 215 -10.55 28.83 17.43
C VAL A 215 -11.61 27.73 17.28
N GLU A 216 -11.48 26.92 16.23
CA GLU A 216 -12.44 25.86 15.94
C GLU A 216 -11.87 24.49 16.34
N SER A 217 -12.59 23.80 17.23
CA SER A 217 -12.19 22.46 17.66
C SER A 217 -12.39 21.43 16.55
N ILE A 218 -11.49 20.44 16.46
CA ILE A 218 -11.61 19.31 15.53
C ILE A 218 -11.89 18.03 16.31
N ARG A 219 -12.91 17.28 15.89
CA ARG A 219 -13.20 15.96 16.46
C ARG A 219 -12.24 14.91 15.90
N ILE A 220 -11.96 13.85 16.67
CA ILE A 220 -11.05 12.76 16.24
C ILE A 220 -11.52 12.15 14.91
N GLN A 221 -12.83 11.93 14.72
CA GLN A 221 -13.38 11.39 13.48
C GLN A 221 -13.09 12.27 12.26
N GLU A 222 -13.24 13.60 12.40
CA GLU A 222 -12.94 14.56 11.33
C GLU A 222 -11.44 14.61 11.03
N ALA A 223 -10.60 14.52 12.07
CA ALA A 223 -9.15 14.43 11.90
C ALA A 223 -8.75 13.15 11.15
N VAL A 224 -9.39 12.00 11.43
CA VAL A 224 -9.16 10.73 10.71
C VAL A 224 -9.50 10.88 9.23
N VAL A 225 -10.64 11.49 8.90
CA VAL A 225 -11.06 11.75 7.52
C VAL A 225 -10.00 12.58 6.79
N TYR A 226 -9.65 13.75 7.34
CA TYR A 226 -8.68 14.65 6.69
C TYR A 226 -7.30 13.98 6.52
N VAL A 227 -6.81 13.30 7.55
CA VAL A 227 -5.53 12.60 7.53
C VAL A 227 -5.53 11.52 6.44
N GLN A 228 -6.57 10.68 6.35
CA GLN A 228 -6.66 9.62 5.35
C GLN A 228 -6.75 10.17 3.91
N GLU A 229 -7.55 11.21 3.66
CA GLU A 229 -7.57 11.87 2.33
C GLU A 229 -6.19 12.44 1.97
N SER A 230 -5.49 13.06 2.92
CA SER A 230 -4.16 13.64 2.68
C SER A 230 -3.07 12.60 2.35
N MET A 231 -3.27 11.34 2.75
CA MET A 231 -2.35 10.21 2.53
C MET A 231 -2.65 9.40 1.27
N ARG A 232 -3.47 9.92 0.36
CA ARG A 232 -3.74 9.29 -0.93
C ARG A 232 -2.45 8.95 -1.67
N LEU A 233 -2.32 7.70 -2.15
CA LEU A 233 -1.08 7.23 -2.80
C LEU A 233 -0.90 7.85 -4.20
N SER A 234 -1.99 7.97 -4.96
CA SER A 234 -2.02 8.69 -6.23
C SER A 234 -2.26 10.19 -5.98
N ALA A 235 -1.56 11.07 -6.68
CA ALA A 235 -1.87 12.50 -6.66
C ALA A 235 -3.16 12.80 -7.45
N HIS A 236 -3.79 13.95 -7.21
CA HIS A 236 -4.83 14.46 -8.10
C HIS A 236 -4.24 14.66 -9.51
N GLY A 237 -4.98 14.25 -10.55
CA GLY A 237 -4.49 14.28 -11.93
C GLY A 237 -3.55 13.14 -12.36
N ALA A 238 -3.30 12.14 -11.49
CA ALA A 238 -2.53 10.95 -11.86
C ALA A 238 -3.18 10.17 -13.05
N ARG A 239 -2.40 9.94 -14.11
CA ARG A 239 -2.78 9.02 -15.21
C ARG A 239 -2.84 7.57 -14.75
N ASN A 240 -3.61 6.74 -15.46
CA ASN A 240 -3.75 5.31 -15.15
C ASN A 240 -2.44 4.52 -15.26
N PHE A 241 -1.50 4.91 -16.12
CA PHE A 241 -0.18 4.27 -16.13
C PHE A 241 0.58 4.45 -14.81
N HIS A 242 0.54 5.66 -14.22
CA HIS A 242 1.13 5.90 -12.89
C HIS A 242 0.44 5.06 -11.81
N ARG A 243 -0.88 4.95 -11.87
CA ARG A 243 -1.66 4.11 -10.95
C ARG A 243 -1.34 2.63 -11.10
N LEU A 244 -1.13 2.15 -12.32
CA LEU A 244 -0.73 0.77 -12.59
C LEU A 244 0.66 0.46 -12.00
N LEU A 245 1.63 1.38 -12.15
CA LEU A 245 2.94 1.24 -11.53
C LEU A 245 2.86 1.21 -10.00
N LEU A 246 2.07 2.11 -9.40
CA LEU A 246 1.83 2.12 -7.95
C LEU A 246 1.13 0.84 -7.47
N LEU A 247 0.17 0.34 -8.24
CA LEU A 247 -0.54 -0.89 -7.95
C LEU A 247 0.41 -2.10 -7.97
N PHE A 248 1.30 -2.18 -8.96
CA PHE A 248 2.35 -3.19 -9.01
C PHE A 248 3.23 -3.16 -7.75
N LEU A 249 3.76 -1.98 -7.39
CA LEU A 249 4.58 -1.83 -6.17
C LEU A 249 3.80 -2.18 -4.91
N LEU A 250 2.52 -1.78 -4.82
CA LEU A 250 1.67 -2.06 -3.68
C LEU A 250 1.39 -3.57 -3.52
N ILE A 251 1.14 -4.28 -4.61
CA ILE A 251 0.88 -5.73 -4.59
C ILE A 251 2.17 -6.49 -4.27
N ASP A 252 3.23 -6.27 -5.05
CA ASP A 252 4.48 -7.02 -4.96
C ASP A 252 5.26 -6.72 -3.67
N GLN A 253 5.33 -5.46 -3.24
CA GLN A 253 6.12 -5.06 -2.07
C GLN A 253 5.28 -4.90 -0.80
N GLY A 254 4.00 -4.53 -0.91
CA GLY A 254 3.11 -4.37 0.24
C GLY A 254 2.38 -5.67 0.59
N VAL A 255 1.43 -6.05 -0.26
CA VAL A 255 0.51 -7.17 0.00
C VAL A 255 1.25 -8.50 0.14
N MET A 256 2.13 -8.85 -0.80
CA MET A 256 2.85 -10.13 -0.77
C MET A 256 3.78 -10.25 0.43
N SER A 257 4.52 -9.19 0.76
CA SER A 257 5.42 -9.17 1.93
C SER A 257 4.63 -9.30 3.24
N ASP A 258 3.54 -8.54 3.41
CA ASP A 258 2.70 -8.61 4.61
C ASP A 258 1.98 -9.95 4.74
N PHE A 259 1.48 -10.49 3.63
CA PHE A 259 0.84 -11.80 3.57
C PHE A 259 1.81 -12.91 3.98
N PHE A 260 3.03 -12.90 3.46
CA PHE A 260 4.06 -13.86 3.82
C PHE A 260 4.39 -13.78 5.31
N LEU A 261 4.59 -12.57 5.84
CA LEU A 261 4.88 -12.38 7.26
C LEU A 261 3.73 -12.85 8.16
N LEU A 262 2.49 -12.59 7.79
CA LEU A 262 1.31 -13.04 8.54
C LEU A 262 1.14 -14.56 8.51
N SER A 263 1.53 -15.18 7.40
CA SER A 263 1.49 -16.63 7.20
C SER A 263 2.64 -17.39 7.87
N THR A 264 3.69 -16.68 8.31
CA THR A 264 4.91 -17.28 8.85
C THR A 264 5.23 -16.88 10.29
N GLN A 265 4.74 -15.73 10.76
CA GLN A 265 5.01 -15.24 12.12
C GLN A 265 3.90 -15.61 13.09
N GLU A 266 4.27 -16.30 14.15
CA GLU A 266 3.39 -16.62 15.27
C GLU A 266 3.24 -15.44 16.25
N GLY A 267 2.18 -15.48 17.06
CA GLY A 267 1.99 -14.60 18.21
C GLY A 267 1.54 -13.17 17.89
N LEU A 268 1.76 -12.27 18.85
CA LEU A 268 1.26 -10.89 18.82
C LEU A 268 1.81 -10.09 17.63
N LEU A 269 3.07 -10.31 17.27
CA LEU A 269 3.71 -9.59 16.17
C LEU A 269 3.11 -9.95 14.81
N GLY A 270 2.76 -11.23 14.58
CA GLY A 270 2.02 -11.65 13.39
C GLY A 270 0.64 -10.98 13.34
N ARG A 271 -0.08 -10.95 14.46
CA ARG A 271 -1.38 -10.27 14.56
C ARG A 271 -1.29 -8.77 14.29
N ILE A 272 -0.23 -8.09 14.74
CA ILE A 272 -0.01 -6.67 14.43
C ILE A 272 0.26 -6.45 12.94
N GLN A 273 0.98 -7.36 12.27
CA GLN A 273 1.24 -7.26 10.82
C GLN A 273 -0.05 -7.25 9.99
N SER A 274 -1.12 -7.85 10.52
CA SER A 274 -2.43 -7.86 9.86
C SER A 274 -3.02 -6.45 9.64
N ILE A 275 -2.65 -5.47 10.48
CA ILE A 275 -3.01 -4.06 10.30
C ILE A 275 -2.38 -3.50 9.01
N SER A 276 -1.11 -3.83 8.77
CA SER A 276 -0.40 -3.43 7.54
C SER A 276 -1.01 -4.10 6.31
N LEU A 277 -1.32 -5.40 6.40
CA LEU A 277 -1.97 -6.13 5.29
C LEU A 277 -3.32 -5.51 4.93
N GLY A 278 -4.16 -5.25 5.92
CA GLY A 278 -5.45 -4.59 5.73
C GLY A 278 -5.29 -3.23 5.04
N TYR A 279 -4.38 -2.40 5.52
CA TYR A 279 -4.08 -1.10 4.92
C TYR A 279 -3.64 -1.20 3.45
N ASN A 280 -2.78 -2.18 3.12
CA ASN A 280 -2.32 -2.41 1.76
C ASN A 280 -3.45 -2.94 0.85
N LEU A 281 -4.29 -3.87 1.32
CA LEU A 281 -5.47 -4.36 0.59
C LEU A 281 -6.49 -3.23 0.34
N SER A 282 -6.72 -2.37 1.33
CA SER A 282 -7.53 -1.15 1.18
C SER A 282 -6.99 -0.24 0.09
N GLY A 283 -5.66 -0.08 0.04
CA GLY A 283 -4.96 0.66 -0.99
C GLY A 283 -5.18 0.07 -2.39
N VAL A 284 -5.10 -1.27 -2.52
CA VAL A 284 -5.35 -1.98 -3.78
C VAL A 284 -6.77 -1.71 -4.26
N MET A 285 -7.75 -1.87 -3.37
CA MET A 285 -9.16 -1.61 -3.67
C MET A 285 -9.41 -0.17 -4.13
N SER A 286 -8.88 0.80 -3.39
CA SER A 286 -9.00 2.21 -3.73
C SER A 286 -8.36 2.53 -5.07
N MET A 287 -7.14 2.01 -5.34
CA MET A 287 -6.43 2.30 -6.58
C MET A 287 -7.16 1.73 -7.80
N LEU A 288 -7.65 0.50 -7.70
CA LEU A 288 -8.45 -0.14 -8.75
C LEU A 288 -9.74 0.66 -9.01
N PHE A 289 -10.45 1.06 -7.95
CA PHE A 289 -11.66 1.85 -8.09
C PHE A 289 -11.38 3.22 -8.73
N GLU A 290 -10.32 3.91 -8.33
CA GLU A 290 -9.90 5.18 -8.95
C GLU A 290 -9.57 5.03 -10.43
N MET A 291 -8.92 3.93 -10.83
CA MET A 291 -8.67 3.64 -12.24
C MET A 291 -9.97 3.51 -13.01
N VAL A 292 -10.93 2.70 -12.53
CA VAL A 292 -12.25 2.53 -13.16
C VAL A 292 -13.01 3.87 -13.20
N GLU A 293 -12.98 4.65 -12.11
CA GLU A 293 -13.63 5.96 -12.04
C GLU A 293 -13.09 6.92 -13.10
N THR A 294 -11.77 6.98 -13.29
CA THR A 294 -11.18 7.86 -14.32
C THR A 294 -11.34 7.35 -15.76
N MET A 295 -11.69 6.09 -15.96
CA MET A 295 -12.03 5.57 -17.29
C MET A 295 -13.48 5.90 -17.68
N ASN A 296 -14.26 6.54 -16.79
CA ASN A 296 -15.68 6.84 -16.96
C ASN A 296 -16.54 5.60 -17.28
N TRP A 297 -16.15 4.44 -16.74
CA TRP A 297 -16.84 3.16 -16.94
C TRP A 297 -18.09 2.98 -16.07
N MET A 298 -18.37 3.92 -15.17
CA MET A 298 -19.51 3.87 -14.25
C MET A 298 -20.36 5.12 -14.39
N SER A 299 -21.68 4.95 -14.37
CA SER A 299 -22.59 6.08 -14.22
C SER A 299 -22.42 6.72 -12.84
N GLU A 300 -22.76 8.00 -12.74
CA GLU A 300 -22.63 8.74 -11.48
C GLU A 300 -23.40 8.10 -10.33
N LYS A 301 -24.60 7.59 -10.59
CA LYS A 301 -25.41 6.88 -9.60
C LYS A 301 -24.69 5.64 -9.07
N MET A 302 -24.15 4.81 -9.96
CA MET A 302 -23.42 3.60 -9.58
C MET A 302 -22.14 3.93 -8.81
N ARG A 303 -21.43 4.99 -9.23
CA ARG A 303 -20.23 5.49 -8.56
C ARG A 303 -20.52 5.94 -7.13
N CYS A 304 -21.56 6.76 -6.92
CA CYS A 304 -21.94 7.22 -5.59
C CYS A 304 -22.40 6.06 -4.70
N GLN A 305 -23.20 5.14 -5.25
CA GLN A 305 -23.63 3.94 -4.53
C GLN A 305 -22.44 3.06 -4.12
N ALA A 306 -21.51 2.80 -5.04
CA ALA A 306 -20.30 2.04 -4.75
C ALA A 306 -19.45 2.73 -3.67
N LYS A 307 -19.28 4.06 -3.73
CA LYS A 307 -18.55 4.80 -2.69
C LYS A 307 -19.20 4.66 -1.33
N ARG A 308 -20.52 4.85 -1.24
CA ARG A 308 -21.24 4.74 0.04
C ARG A 308 -21.24 3.31 0.60
N LEU A 309 -21.33 2.30 -0.26
CA LEU A 309 -21.39 0.90 0.17
C LEU A 309 -20.00 0.34 0.55
N LEU A 310 -18.96 0.65 -0.23
CA LEU A 310 -17.66 -0.01 -0.14
C LEU A 310 -16.51 0.91 0.28
N PHE A 311 -16.64 2.22 0.09
CA PHE A 311 -15.60 3.22 0.31
C PHE A 311 -16.08 4.29 1.28
N ASN A 312 -16.47 3.87 2.48
CA ASN A 312 -16.89 4.77 3.56
C ASN A 312 -16.02 4.63 4.80
N TYR A 313 -15.85 5.72 5.54
CA TYR A 313 -14.98 5.79 6.72
C TYR A 313 -15.45 4.91 7.88
N GLU A 314 -16.73 4.62 7.97
CA GLU A 314 -17.32 3.81 9.06
C GLU A 314 -16.93 2.33 8.95
N THR A 315 -16.86 1.78 7.73
CA THR A 315 -16.59 0.35 7.50
C THR A 315 -15.22 0.05 6.93
N VAL A 316 -14.47 1.06 6.47
CA VAL A 316 -13.14 0.90 5.84
C VAL A 316 -12.11 0.20 6.72
N LEU A 317 -12.24 0.19 8.05
CA LEU A 317 -11.31 -0.55 8.92
C LEU A 317 -11.87 -1.91 9.36
N ILE A 318 -13.19 -2.07 9.35
CA ILE A 318 -13.87 -3.26 9.85
C ILE A 318 -13.59 -4.45 8.94
N GLY A 319 -13.72 -4.26 7.62
CA GLY A 319 -13.51 -5.35 6.65
C GLY A 319 -12.09 -5.90 6.71
N GLU A 320 -11.10 -5.02 6.83
CA GLU A 320 -9.70 -5.33 6.99
C GLU A 320 -9.42 -6.14 8.26
N LEU A 321 -9.96 -5.72 9.40
CA LEU A 321 -9.78 -6.41 10.67
C LEU A 321 -10.42 -7.80 10.66
N ILE A 322 -11.61 -7.95 10.07
CA ILE A 322 -12.27 -9.26 9.94
C ILE A 322 -11.46 -10.18 9.01
N THR A 323 -11.03 -9.65 7.86
CA THR A 323 -10.23 -10.42 6.89
C THR A 323 -8.93 -10.89 7.51
N ALA A 324 -8.24 -10.01 8.24
CA ALA A 324 -7.06 -10.35 9.04
C ALA A 324 -7.32 -11.49 10.05
N GLY A 325 -8.44 -11.43 10.79
CA GLY A 325 -8.80 -12.43 11.79
C GLY A 325 -9.15 -13.80 11.19
N VAL A 326 -9.74 -13.82 9.99
CA VAL A 326 -10.21 -15.05 9.33
C VAL A 326 -9.15 -15.64 8.38
N LEU A 327 -8.11 -14.89 8.01
CA LEU A 327 -7.15 -15.28 6.97
C LEU A 327 -6.53 -16.67 7.18
N GLN A 328 -6.08 -17.00 8.39
CA GLN A 328 -5.46 -18.29 8.68
C GLN A 328 -6.44 -19.46 8.49
N HIS A 329 -7.70 -19.26 8.90
CA HIS A 329 -8.76 -20.24 8.69
C HIS A 329 -9.08 -20.38 7.20
N TYR A 330 -9.15 -19.25 6.48
CA TYR A 330 -9.37 -19.23 5.04
C TYR A 330 -8.25 -19.97 4.28
N LEU A 331 -6.99 -19.72 4.61
CA LEU A 331 -5.84 -20.43 4.03
C LEU A 331 -5.94 -21.94 4.27
N THR A 332 -6.20 -22.34 5.51
CA THR A 332 -6.35 -23.75 5.87
C THR A 332 -7.51 -24.40 5.11
N SER A 333 -8.61 -23.68 4.92
CA SER A 333 -9.76 -24.14 4.12
C SER A 333 -9.41 -24.28 2.64
N LEU A 334 -8.67 -23.33 2.07
CA LEU A 334 -8.18 -23.41 0.70
C LEU A 334 -7.26 -24.63 0.50
N SER A 335 -6.35 -24.88 1.43
CA SER A 335 -5.46 -26.05 1.37
C SER A 335 -6.22 -27.38 1.52
N ARG A 336 -7.40 -27.39 2.13
CA ARG A 336 -8.27 -28.58 2.18
C ARG A 336 -9.16 -28.75 0.95
N SER A 337 -9.28 -27.73 0.11
CA SER A 337 -10.08 -27.74 -1.12
C SER A 337 -9.39 -28.50 -2.26
N HIS A 338 -10.04 -28.54 -3.42
CA HIS A 338 -9.47 -29.08 -4.66
C HIS A 338 -8.15 -28.43 -5.11
N LEU A 339 -7.77 -27.27 -4.54
CA LEU A 339 -6.43 -26.71 -4.75
C LEU A 339 -5.31 -27.67 -4.29
N ARG A 340 -5.58 -28.59 -3.37
CA ARG A 340 -4.59 -29.60 -2.96
C ARG A 340 -4.15 -30.52 -4.12
N ASP A 341 -5.02 -30.75 -5.10
CA ASP A 341 -4.81 -31.69 -6.20
C ASP A 341 -4.20 -31.00 -7.44
N THR A 342 -3.43 -29.92 -7.25
CA THR A 342 -2.87 -29.09 -8.33
C THR A 342 -1.47 -29.52 -8.78
N GLU A 343 -0.85 -30.49 -8.11
CA GLU A 343 0.47 -31.02 -8.44
C GLU A 343 0.59 -31.47 -9.91
N PRO A 344 -0.30 -32.32 -10.46
CA PRO A 344 -0.17 -32.76 -11.85
C PRO A 344 -0.27 -31.60 -12.86
N ALA A 345 -1.08 -30.59 -12.55
CA ALA A 345 -1.22 -29.41 -13.39
C ALA A 345 0.02 -28.50 -13.29
N ALA A 346 0.63 -28.40 -12.11
CA ALA A 346 1.84 -27.62 -11.90
C ALA A 346 3.06 -28.23 -12.60
N GLU A 347 3.19 -29.55 -12.60
CA GLU A 347 4.23 -30.28 -13.34
C GLU A 347 4.06 -30.13 -14.86
N MET A 348 2.81 -30.17 -15.33
CA MET A 348 2.50 -30.02 -16.76
C MET A 348 2.73 -28.61 -17.29
N ILE A 349 2.28 -27.58 -16.54
CA ILE A 349 2.29 -26.19 -17.00
C ILE A 349 3.52 -25.46 -16.45
N SER A 350 3.55 -25.26 -15.13
CA SER A 350 4.63 -24.64 -14.35
C SER A 350 4.13 -24.37 -12.93
N HIS A 351 4.97 -24.63 -11.93
CA HIS A 351 4.74 -24.21 -10.54
C HIS A 351 4.53 -22.69 -10.41
N TYR A 352 5.15 -21.87 -11.27
CA TYR A 352 4.97 -20.42 -11.27
C TYR A 352 3.54 -20.02 -11.65
N VAL A 353 3.02 -20.60 -12.75
CA VAL A 353 1.66 -20.30 -13.23
C VAL A 353 0.61 -20.81 -12.25
N MET A 354 0.80 -22.02 -11.71
CA MET A 354 -0.12 -22.57 -10.73
C MET A 354 -0.10 -21.76 -9.43
N GLY A 355 1.08 -21.30 -9.01
CA GLY A 355 1.23 -20.33 -7.93
C GLY A 355 0.43 -19.06 -8.17
N LEU A 356 0.53 -18.44 -9.36
CA LEU A 356 -0.23 -17.24 -9.69
C LEU A 356 -1.74 -17.46 -9.53
N VAL A 357 -2.26 -18.58 -10.03
CA VAL A 357 -3.69 -18.93 -9.89
C VAL A 357 -4.07 -19.09 -8.41
N GLY A 358 -3.25 -19.78 -7.61
CA GLY A 358 -3.51 -19.94 -6.18
C GLY A 358 -3.55 -18.60 -5.44
N HIS A 359 -2.64 -17.68 -5.77
CA HIS A 359 -2.65 -16.31 -5.23
C HIS A 359 -3.87 -15.50 -5.69
N ILE A 360 -4.31 -15.66 -6.94
CA ILE A 360 -5.54 -15.01 -7.42
C ILE A 360 -6.74 -15.51 -6.63
N VAL A 361 -6.88 -16.82 -6.42
CA VAL A 361 -7.99 -17.39 -5.63
C VAL A 361 -7.96 -16.83 -4.20
N LEU A 362 -6.79 -16.83 -3.57
CA LEU A 362 -6.60 -16.25 -2.24
C LEU A 362 -6.97 -14.76 -2.19
N ALA A 363 -6.47 -13.97 -3.14
CA ALA A 363 -6.72 -12.53 -3.21
C ALA A 363 -8.21 -12.24 -3.43
N LEU A 364 -8.87 -12.97 -4.32
CA LEU A 364 -10.32 -12.85 -4.57
C LEU A 364 -11.14 -13.21 -3.34
N GLY A 365 -10.76 -14.24 -2.60
CA GLY A 365 -11.42 -14.58 -1.34
C GLY A 365 -11.28 -13.50 -0.28
N CYS A 366 -10.07 -12.99 -0.07
CA CYS A 366 -9.82 -11.87 0.85
C CYS A 366 -10.64 -10.64 0.43
N LEU A 367 -10.64 -10.32 -0.86
CA LEU A 367 -11.42 -9.23 -1.43
C LEU A 367 -12.92 -9.42 -1.20
N GLY A 368 -13.43 -10.64 -1.41
CA GLY A 368 -14.82 -11.01 -1.18
C GLY A 368 -15.25 -10.79 0.27
N ILE A 369 -14.42 -11.19 1.24
CA ILE A 369 -14.67 -10.96 2.66
C ILE A 369 -14.72 -9.45 2.96
N ILE A 370 -13.75 -8.67 2.46
CA ILE A 370 -13.72 -7.21 2.64
C ILE A 370 -14.98 -6.56 2.05
N VAL A 371 -15.32 -6.89 0.81
CA VAL A 371 -16.48 -6.33 0.11
C VAL A 371 -17.77 -6.67 0.84
N ALA A 372 -17.97 -7.93 1.21
CA ALA A 372 -19.17 -8.38 1.92
C ALA A 372 -19.32 -7.71 3.28
N THR A 373 -18.26 -7.71 4.10
CA THR A 373 -18.28 -7.11 5.44
C THR A 373 -18.51 -5.60 5.39
N ARG A 374 -17.88 -4.89 4.45
CA ARG A 374 -18.10 -3.45 4.26
C ARG A 374 -19.51 -3.13 3.79
N ALA A 375 -20.02 -3.88 2.83
CA ALA A 375 -21.37 -3.70 2.30
C ALA A 375 -22.43 -3.95 3.37
N ILE A 376 -22.34 -5.07 4.10
CA ILE A 376 -23.24 -5.41 5.21
C ILE A 376 -23.16 -4.33 6.29
N GLY A 377 -21.94 -3.94 6.70
CA GLY A 377 -21.73 -2.90 7.69
C GLY A 377 -22.35 -1.56 7.29
N ALA A 378 -22.21 -1.16 6.02
CA ALA A 378 -22.76 0.10 5.52
C ALA A 378 -24.29 0.06 5.45
N ILE A 379 -24.88 -1.06 5.03
CA ILE A 379 -26.34 -1.26 4.99
C ILE A 379 -26.91 -1.19 6.41
N VAL A 380 -26.32 -1.91 7.36
CA VAL A 380 -26.75 -1.91 8.76
C VAL A 380 -26.60 -0.51 9.35
N PHE A 381 -25.45 0.13 9.15
CA PHE A 381 -25.20 1.49 9.65
C PHE A 381 -26.24 2.49 9.12
N VAL A 382 -26.47 2.52 7.80
CA VAL A 382 -27.42 3.45 7.17
C VAL A 382 -28.84 3.17 7.66
N LYS A 383 -29.23 1.91 7.78
CA LYS A 383 -30.56 1.54 8.27
C LYS A 383 -30.78 1.99 9.71
N LEU A 384 -29.78 1.83 10.58
CA LEU A 384 -29.85 2.24 11.98
C LEU A 384 -29.82 3.77 12.14
N GLN A 385 -28.98 4.46 11.38
CA GLN A 385 -28.77 5.90 11.52
C GLN A 385 -29.88 6.75 10.89
N PHE A 386 -30.40 6.34 9.72
CA PHE A 386 -31.34 7.15 8.93
C PHE A 386 -32.72 6.51 8.81
N GLY A 387 -32.93 5.28 9.27
CA GLY A 387 -34.19 4.54 9.13
C GLY A 387 -34.51 4.06 7.70
N THR A 388 -33.76 4.51 6.69
CA THR A 388 -34.00 4.26 5.26
C THR A 388 -32.71 3.90 4.52
N LEU A 389 -32.82 3.03 3.52
CA LEU A 389 -31.71 2.66 2.63
C LEU A 389 -31.57 3.58 1.41
N ARG A 390 -32.49 4.53 1.21
CA ARG A 390 -32.44 5.48 0.09
C ARG A 390 -31.19 6.36 0.10
N VAL A 391 -30.57 6.54 1.26
CA VAL A 391 -29.27 7.21 1.43
C VAL A 391 -28.17 6.51 0.61
N LEU A 392 -28.25 5.21 0.34
CA LEU A 392 -27.27 4.52 -0.50
C LEU A 392 -27.42 4.82 -1.98
N THR A 393 -28.61 5.24 -2.44
CA THR A 393 -28.94 5.34 -3.87
C THR A 393 -29.16 6.76 -4.37
N ASN A 394 -29.51 7.72 -3.50
CA ASN A 394 -29.83 9.09 -3.92
C ASN A 394 -28.58 9.89 -4.31
N THR A 395 -28.66 10.76 -5.31
CA THR A 395 -27.53 11.61 -5.69
C THR A 395 -27.37 12.79 -4.72
N CYS A 396 -26.16 13.32 -4.63
CA CYS A 396 -25.86 14.53 -3.86
C CYS A 396 -24.95 15.42 -4.71
N SER A 397 -25.28 16.70 -4.84
CA SER A 397 -24.50 17.67 -5.63
C SER A 397 -23.05 17.80 -5.16
N VAL A 398 -22.78 17.64 -3.85
CA VAL A 398 -21.42 17.65 -3.29
C VAL A 398 -20.62 16.42 -3.72
N ASP A 399 -21.24 15.23 -3.71
CA ASP A 399 -20.57 14.00 -4.17
C ASP A 399 -20.25 14.08 -5.67
N ALA A 400 -21.15 14.70 -6.44
CA ALA A 400 -20.95 14.99 -7.86
C ALA A 400 -19.71 15.88 -8.08
N ALA A 401 -19.65 17.02 -7.39
CA ALA A 401 -18.58 18.02 -7.50
C ALA A 401 -17.22 17.49 -7.02
N LEU A 402 -17.16 16.81 -5.87
CA LEU A 402 -15.94 16.17 -5.39
C LEU A 402 -15.47 15.09 -6.36
N GLY A 403 -16.40 14.25 -6.80
CA GLY A 403 -16.15 13.15 -7.70
C GLY A 403 -14.93 12.30 -7.33
N ALA A 404 -14.00 12.11 -8.27
CA ALA A 404 -12.80 11.29 -8.05
C ALA A 404 -11.77 11.89 -7.08
N ARG A 405 -11.98 13.16 -6.68
CA ARG A 405 -11.05 13.92 -5.83
C ARG A 405 -11.17 13.49 -4.37
N SER A 406 -12.32 12.98 -3.95
CA SER A 406 -12.51 12.34 -2.64
C SER A 406 -12.36 10.82 -2.76
N LYS A 407 -11.55 10.24 -1.88
CA LYS A 407 -11.27 8.79 -1.83
C LYS A 407 -12.42 8.03 -1.16
N LEU A 408 -12.91 8.53 -0.02
CA LEU A 408 -13.92 7.87 0.81
C LEU A 408 -15.04 8.84 1.19
N ILE A 409 -16.21 8.31 1.51
CA ILE A 409 -17.38 9.09 1.99
C ILE A 409 -17.57 8.90 3.49
N LEU A 410 -17.96 9.95 4.20
CA LEU A 410 -18.34 9.86 5.62
C LEU A 410 -19.87 9.72 5.75
N LEU A 411 -20.39 8.51 5.97
CA LEU A 411 -21.84 8.25 5.99
C LEU A 411 -22.55 8.99 7.13
N SER A 412 -21.95 8.98 8.34
CA SER A 412 -22.43 9.73 9.51
C SER A 412 -22.44 11.25 9.30
N GLY A 413 -21.76 11.71 8.25
CA GLY A 413 -21.64 13.11 7.91
C GLY A 413 -22.84 13.68 7.15
N TYR A 414 -23.72 12.83 6.64
CA TYR A 414 -24.93 13.26 5.95
C TYR A 414 -26.03 13.72 6.92
N ILE A 415 -26.88 14.58 6.38
CA ILE A 415 -28.19 14.98 6.88
C ILE A 415 -29.18 14.52 5.83
N TRP A 416 -30.21 13.80 6.27
CA TRP A 416 -31.28 13.30 5.41
C TRP A 416 -32.54 14.11 5.68
N GLU A 417 -32.90 14.98 4.76
CA GLU A 417 -34.03 15.91 4.87
C GLU A 417 -34.78 15.97 3.53
N ASN A 418 -36.12 15.88 3.57
CA ASN A 418 -36.97 16.00 2.39
C ASN A 418 -36.58 15.07 1.22
N GLU A 419 -36.19 13.83 1.54
CA GLU A 419 -35.67 12.84 0.58
C GLU A 419 -34.37 13.23 -0.16
N GLU A 420 -33.69 14.27 0.31
CA GLU A 420 -32.43 14.75 -0.23
C GLU A 420 -31.28 14.60 0.78
N LEU A 421 -30.06 14.54 0.24
CA LEU A 421 -28.83 14.39 1.00
C LEU A 421 -28.06 15.69 1.09
N TYR A 422 -27.70 16.07 2.31
CA TYR A 422 -26.87 17.22 2.61
C TYR A 422 -25.68 16.82 3.48
N TYR A 423 -24.54 17.48 3.34
CA TYR A 423 -23.37 17.32 4.20
C TYR A 423 -23.37 18.36 5.31
N LYS A 424 -23.02 17.92 6.53
CA LYS A 424 -22.76 18.82 7.65
C LYS A 424 -21.54 19.72 7.35
N PRO A 425 -21.54 20.99 7.78
CA PRO A 425 -20.40 21.91 7.58
C PRO A 425 -19.07 21.35 8.10
N SER A 426 -19.08 20.74 9.28
CA SER A 426 -17.88 20.17 9.89
C SER A 426 -17.28 19.00 9.09
N VAL A 427 -18.10 18.33 8.28
CA VAL A 427 -17.69 17.21 7.44
C VAL A 427 -17.12 17.71 6.11
N LEU A 428 -17.73 18.73 5.53
CA LEU A 428 -17.16 19.43 4.36
C LEU A 428 -15.74 19.89 4.68
N LYS A 429 -15.55 20.52 5.84
CA LYS A 429 -14.24 20.89 6.36
C LYS A 429 -13.29 19.69 6.49
N ALA A 430 -13.76 18.58 7.06
CA ALA A 430 -12.95 17.37 7.23
C ALA A 430 -12.52 16.75 5.88
N LEU A 431 -13.36 16.86 4.84
CA LEU A 431 -13.05 16.46 3.47
C LEU A 431 -12.11 17.45 2.75
N GLY A 432 -11.66 18.51 3.42
CA GLY A 432 -10.79 19.54 2.82
C GLY A 432 -11.53 20.51 1.89
N VAL A 433 -12.86 20.58 2.01
CA VAL A 433 -13.70 21.54 1.30
C VAL A 433 -13.73 22.86 2.07
N LEU A 434 -13.54 23.95 1.35
CA LEU A 434 -13.53 25.31 1.85
C LEU A 434 -14.49 26.17 1.01
N LYS A 435 -14.91 27.29 1.59
CA LYS A 435 -15.67 28.34 0.91
C LYS A 435 -14.70 29.39 0.40
N ALA A 436 -14.88 29.88 -0.82
CA ALA A 436 -14.28 31.14 -1.24
C ALA A 436 -15.38 32.06 -1.75
N VAL A 437 -15.19 33.37 -1.59
CA VAL A 437 -16.07 34.37 -2.19
C VAL A 437 -15.28 35.06 -3.29
N ASP A 438 -15.76 34.91 -4.53
CA ASP A 438 -15.19 35.61 -5.67
C ASP A 438 -15.44 37.12 -5.57
N PRO A 439 -14.68 37.97 -6.30
CA PRO A 439 -14.89 39.41 -6.32
C PRO A 439 -16.33 39.81 -6.69
N ASP A 440 -17.00 38.99 -7.50
CA ASP A 440 -18.37 39.18 -7.97
C ASP A 440 -19.43 38.77 -6.91
N GLY A 441 -19.00 38.34 -5.71
CA GLY A 441 -19.88 37.98 -4.59
C GLY A 441 -20.39 36.54 -4.61
N TYR A 442 -20.06 35.74 -5.63
CA TYR A 442 -20.48 34.34 -5.71
C TYR A 442 -19.70 33.45 -4.75
N GLU A 443 -20.43 32.59 -4.03
CA GLU A 443 -19.86 31.56 -3.19
C GLU A 443 -19.34 30.39 -4.05
N CYS A 444 -18.06 30.08 -3.87
CA CYS A 444 -17.34 29.05 -4.61
C CYS A 444 -17.03 27.86 -3.71
N PHE A 445 -17.20 26.66 -4.26
CA PHE A 445 -16.84 25.39 -3.66
C PHE A 445 -15.37 25.09 -3.96
N VAL A 446 -14.51 25.23 -2.95
CA VAL A 446 -13.06 25.12 -3.07
C VAL A 446 -12.56 23.83 -2.44
N HIS A 447 -11.59 23.18 -3.07
CA HIS A 447 -10.99 21.94 -2.59
C HIS A 447 -9.46 22.02 -2.65
N THR A 448 -8.81 21.34 -1.70
CA THR A 448 -7.34 21.25 -1.66
C THR A 448 -6.84 20.13 -2.56
N GLN A 449 -6.07 20.43 -3.61
CA GLN A 449 -5.45 19.43 -4.48
C GLN A 449 -4.09 18.95 -3.95
N LEU A 450 -3.89 17.64 -3.96
CA LEU A 450 -2.63 16.97 -3.60
C LEU A 450 -1.81 16.69 -4.85
N HIS A 451 -0.58 17.17 -4.88
CA HIS A 451 0.36 16.96 -5.99
C HIS A 451 1.37 15.86 -5.64
N TRP A 452 2.07 15.30 -6.63
CA TRP A 452 2.99 14.16 -6.42
C TRP A 452 4.09 14.43 -5.39
N ILE A 453 4.83 15.53 -5.55
CA ILE A 453 6.01 15.87 -4.74
C ILE A 453 5.87 17.27 -4.14
N ALA A 454 5.41 18.22 -4.96
CA ALA A 454 5.26 19.60 -4.55
C ALA A 454 4.10 19.79 -3.57
N ILE A 455 4.25 20.77 -2.67
CA ILE A 455 3.17 21.29 -1.85
C ILE A 455 3.06 22.76 -2.24
N PRO A 456 2.38 23.06 -3.36
CA PRO A 456 2.31 24.44 -3.83
C PRO A 456 1.60 25.30 -2.76
N GLN A 457 2.02 26.56 -2.66
CA GLN A 457 1.31 27.53 -1.82
C GLN A 457 -0.12 27.77 -2.32
N ASP A 458 -0.34 27.60 -3.64
CA ASP A 458 -1.63 27.75 -4.33
C ASP A 458 -2.25 26.39 -4.65
N ASN A 459 -2.52 25.58 -3.63
CA ASN A 459 -3.10 24.24 -3.77
C ASN A 459 -4.64 24.20 -3.75
N LEU A 460 -5.29 25.37 -3.77
CA LEU A 460 -6.74 25.51 -3.69
C LEU A 460 -7.33 25.73 -5.08
N VAL A 461 -8.28 24.88 -5.44
CA VAL A 461 -9.00 24.95 -6.72
C VAL A 461 -10.50 25.09 -6.49
N VAL A 462 -11.14 25.90 -7.32
CA VAL A 462 -12.60 26.01 -7.38
C VAL A 462 -13.13 24.85 -8.23
N LEU A 463 -14.07 24.08 -7.70
CA LEU A 463 -14.72 22.95 -8.39
C LEU A 463 -16.16 23.25 -8.80
N GLY A 464 -16.76 24.30 -8.23
CA GLY A 464 -18.14 24.66 -8.52
C GLY A 464 -18.56 25.95 -7.82
N THR A 465 -19.74 26.43 -8.18
CA THR A 465 -20.43 27.55 -7.54
C THR A 465 -21.54 27.03 -6.63
N VAL A 466 -21.81 27.73 -5.54
CA VAL A 466 -22.86 27.37 -4.59
C VAL A 466 -24.10 28.23 -4.84
N ALA A 467 -25.22 27.58 -5.13
CA ALA A 467 -26.52 28.24 -5.31
C ALA A 467 -27.53 27.69 -4.30
N ASN A 468 -28.03 28.56 -3.40
CA ASN A 468 -28.88 28.26 -2.24
C ASN A 468 -28.25 27.28 -1.22
N LYS A 469 -28.07 26.01 -1.61
CA LYS A 469 -27.38 24.93 -0.87
C LYS A 469 -26.76 23.88 -1.80
N ARG A 470 -26.91 24.02 -3.12
CA ARG A 470 -26.46 23.06 -4.12
C ARG A 470 -25.12 23.50 -4.70
N VAL A 471 -24.29 22.53 -5.04
CA VAL A 471 -23.02 22.77 -5.73
C VAL A 471 -23.20 22.49 -7.22
N GLU A 472 -23.00 23.51 -8.04
CA GLU A 472 -23.01 23.40 -9.49
C GLU A 472 -21.57 23.28 -9.99
N PRO A 473 -21.17 22.15 -10.61
CA PRO A 473 -19.80 21.95 -11.06
C PRO A 473 -19.39 22.99 -12.12
N CYS A 474 -18.19 23.54 -12.00
CA CYS A 474 -17.61 24.46 -12.97
C CYS A 474 -16.25 23.94 -13.48
N PRO A 475 -15.72 24.48 -14.60
CA PRO A 475 -14.34 24.21 -15.00
C PRO A 475 -13.37 24.54 -13.87
N GLU A 476 -12.40 23.66 -13.64
CA GLU A 476 -11.41 23.88 -12.57
C GLU A 476 -10.61 25.15 -12.82
N ARG A 477 -10.51 25.99 -11.79
CA ARG A 477 -9.67 27.19 -11.79
C ARG A 477 -9.01 27.42 -10.43
N LEU A 478 -7.92 28.15 -10.42
CA LEU A 478 -7.23 28.55 -9.19
C LEU A 478 -8.13 29.45 -8.35
N CYS A 479 -8.11 29.23 -7.03
CA CYS A 479 -8.82 30.08 -6.08
C CYS A 479 -8.14 31.46 -6.00
N SER A 480 -8.89 32.52 -6.29
CA SER A 480 -8.44 33.92 -6.16
C SER A 480 -9.18 34.71 -5.07
N GLY A 481 -10.27 34.16 -4.54
CA GLY A 481 -11.11 34.78 -3.51
C GLY A 481 -10.62 34.58 -2.07
N VAL A 482 -11.25 35.29 -1.13
CA VAL A 482 -11.01 35.13 0.31
C VAL A 482 -11.59 33.80 0.76
N VAL A 483 -10.76 32.98 1.41
CA VAL A 483 -11.10 31.61 1.80
C VAL A 483 -11.62 31.58 3.25
N SER A 484 -12.79 30.98 3.44
CA SER A 484 -13.42 30.74 4.74
C SER A 484 -13.98 29.31 4.81
N LEU A 485 -14.72 29.01 5.88
CA LEU A 485 -15.45 27.75 6.03
C LEU A 485 -16.92 27.96 5.69
N PHE A 486 -17.59 26.88 5.30
CA PHE A 486 -19.05 26.87 5.22
C PHE A 486 -19.64 26.83 6.63
N ASP A 487 -20.70 27.60 6.84
CA ASP A 487 -21.49 27.69 8.07
C ASP A 487 -22.83 26.94 7.95
N HIS A 488 -23.22 26.56 6.72
CA HIS A 488 -24.47 25.87 6.41
C HIS A 488 -24.24 24.56 5.64
N ALA A 489 -25.24 23.68 5.66
CA ALA A 489 -25.18 22.39 4.99
C ALA A 489 -25.31 22.53 3.47
N LEU A 490 -24.51 21.76 2.72
CA LEU A 490 -24.53 21.72 1.25
C LEU A 490 -24.96 20.35 0.73
N GLY A 491 -25.73 20.31 -0.35
CA GLY A 491 -26.20 19.06 -0.94
C GLY A 491 -27.39 19.24 -1.86
N GLY A 492 -28.40 18.40 -1.73
CA GLY A 492 -29.55 18.34 -2.64
C GLY A 492 -29.30 17.49 -3.89
N SER A 493 -30.36 17.23 -4.64
CA SER A 493 -30.28 16.45 -5.87
C SER A 493 -29.33 17.09 -6.88
N ALA A 494 -28.38 16.28 -7.40
CA ALA A 494 -27.60 16.65 -8.57
C ALA A 494 -28.55 16.61 -9.77
N GLY A 495 -29.09 17.76 -10.19
CA GLY A 495 -30.08 17.84 -11.25
C GLY A 495 -29.53 17.28 -12.57
N ASN A 496 -30.36 16.53 -13.30
CA ASN A 496 -30.14 16.34 -14.73
C ASN A 496 -30.29 17.72 -15.38
N VAL A 497 -29.19 18.38 -15.74
CA VAL A 497 -29.25 19.54 -16.63
C VAL A 497 -29.52 19.02 -18.04
N LEU A 498 -30.76 18.60 -18.28
CA LEU A 498 -31.31 18.48 -19.62
C LEU A 498 -32.08 19.78 -19.86
N GLY A 499 -31.49 20.65 -20.69
CA GLY A 499 -32.13 21.88 -21.16
C GLY A 499 -31.64 23.15 -20.47
N ASP A 500 -30.46 23.64 -20.87
CA ASP A 500 -30.30 25.08 -21.13
C ASP A 500 -29.11 25.34 -22.06
N GLU A 501 -29.30 25.03 -23.33
CA GLU A 501 -28.39 25.41 -24.42
C GLU A 501 -28.47 26.91 -24.75
N VAL A 502 -29.31 27.68 -24.04
CA VAL A 502 -29.55 29.11 -24.31
C VAL A 502 -28.70 30.04 -23.43
N ALA A 503 -28.24 29.61 -22.26
CA ALA A 503 -27.36 30.42 -21.40
C ALA A 503 -25.87 30.39 -21.82
N ARG A 504 -25.48 29.43 -22.69
CA ARG A 504 -24.09 29.21 -23.10
C ARG A 504 -23.57 30.22 -24.14
N ARG A 505 -24.41 31.13 -24.65
CA ARG A 505 -24.01 32.15 -25.64
C ARG A 505 -23.86 33.57 -25.09
N THR A 506 -24.37 33.89 -23.91
CA THR A 506 -24.41 35.27 -23.41
C THR A 506 -23.36 35.61 -22.35
N GLN A 507 -22.62 34.64 -21.82
CA GLN A 507 -21.56 34.87 -20.82
C GLN A 507 -20.13 34.79 -21.36
N THR A 508 -19.96 34.40 -22.63
CA THR A 508 -18.64 34.21 -23.26
C THR A 508 -17.94 35.50 -23.70
N GLN A 509 -18.51 36.69 -23.46
CA GLN A 509 -18.02 37.93 -24.07
C GLN A 509 -17.41 38.98 -23.12
N ASP A 510 -17.52 38.83 -21.78
CA ASP A 510 -17.08 39.89 -20.84
C ASP A 510 -15.94 39.53 -19.87
N CYS A 511 -15.19 38.44 -20.09
CA CYS A 511 -14.06 38.06 -19.22
C CYS A 511 -12.71 37.94 -19.93
N TYR A 512 -12.46 38.78 -20.94
CA TYR A 512 -11.11 39.03 -21.45
C TYR A 512 -10.76 40.51 -21.27
N GLY A 513 -10.42 40.87 -20.03
CA GLY A 513 -9.93 42.20 -19.68
C GLY A 513 -8.97 42.12 -18.50
N VAL A 514 -7.67 42.08 -18.81
CA VAL A 514 -6.54 42.65 -18.05
C VAL A 514 -6.62 42.52 -16.51
N PHE A 515 -5.71 41.78 -15.86
CA PHE A 515 -4.91 42.39 -14.79
C PHE A 515 -3.65 41.58 -14.43
N ARG A 516 -2.60 42.38 -14.29
CA ARG A 516 -1.18 42.07 -14.03
C ARG A 516 -0.96 42.12 -12.52
N ARG A 517 -0.17 41.18 -11.98
CA ARG A 517 0.46 41.13 -10.63
C ARG A 517 -0.13 42.09 -9.58
N PHE A 518 -0.82 41.52 -8.58
CA PHE A 518 -0.87 42.09 -7.24
C PHE A 518 -0.58 41.03 -6.19
N ARG A 519 0.36 41.37 -5.32
CA ARG A 519 0.84 40.66 -4.13
C ARG A 519 0.13 41.27 -2.92
N GLU A 520 0.06 40.51 -1.81
CA GLU A 520 -0.37 40.87 -0.44
C GLU A 520 -1.70 40.20 -0.02
N ARG A 521 -2.02 39.93 1.25
CA ARG A 521 -1.34 40.02 2.55
C ARG A 521 -2.13 39.05 3.45
N VAL A 522 -1.45 38.19 4.22
CA VAL A 522 -2.12 37.39 5.26
C VAL A 522 -2.25 38.27 6.50
N CYS A 523 -3.47 38.47 6.97
CA CYS A 523 -3.79 39.26 8.16
C CYS A 523 -3.08 38.71 9.42
N CYS A 524 -2.20 39.55 9.97
CA CYS A 524 -2.00 39.72 11.41
C CYS A 524 -1.87 41.22 11.61
N SER A 525 -2.99 41.91 11.85
CA SER A 525 -2.97 43.29 12.36
C SER A 525 -3.43 43.23 13.81
N SER A 526 -2.52 43.51 14.73
CA SER A 526 -2.85 43.90 16.10
C SER A 526 -2.78 45.42 16.12
N GLU A 527 -3.94 46.06 16.29
CA GLU A 527 -4.01 47.49 16.58
C GLU A 527 -3.39 47.75 17.97
N VAL A 528 -2.35 48.58 18.01
CA VAL A 528 -1.88 49.22 19.24
C VAL A 528 -1.79 50.71 18.94
N THR A 529 -2.59 51.49 19.66
CA THR A 529 -2.63 52.96 19.64
C THR A 529 -1.31 53.57 20.16
N PRO A 530 -0.87 54.73 19.65
CA PRO A 530 0.44 55.29 20.02
C PRO A 530 0.36 56.33 21.14
N GLY A 531 1.35 56.29 22.03
CA GLY A 531 1.80 57.42 22.85
C GLY A 531 2.51 57.00 24.14
N PRO A 532 3.35 57.86 24.75
CA PRO A 532 4.41 58.68 24.19
C PRO A 532 5.81 58.17 24.62
N THR A 533 6.83 58.51 23.84
CA THR A 533 8.25 58.29 24.13
C THR A 533 8.68 58.92 25.46
N PRO A 534 9.67 58.32 26.15
CA PRO A 534 10.87 59.11 26.40
C PRO A 534 12.20 58.35 26.35
N ALA A 535 13.24 59.15 26.05
CA ALA A 535 14.63 59.10 26.52
C ALA A 535 15.59 58.01 25.98
N LYS A 536 16.54 58.52 25.18
CA LYS A 536 17.86 57.96 24.89
C LYS A 536 18.64 57.66 26.18
N ILE A 537 19.17 56.44 26.33
CA ILE A 537 20.43 56.20 27.05
C ILE A 537 21.29 55.24 26.22
N LYS A 538 22.56 55.62 26.10
CA LYS A 538 23.62 55.05 25.26
C LYS A 538 24.61 54.37 26.21
N VAL A 539 24.95 53.10 26.02
CA VAL A 539 26.14 52.51 26.65
C VAL A 539 26.89 51.63 25.66
N ARG A 540 28.21 51.84 25.68
CA ARG A 540 29.26 51.35 24.79
C ARG A 540 29.83 50.03 25.35
N ALA A 541 30.40 49.24 24.44
CA ALA A 541 30.96 47.90 24.63
C ALA A 541 32.07 47.77 25.69
N VAL A 542 32.23 46.54 26.21
CA VAL A 542 33.50 45.99 26.73
C VAL A 542 33.57 44.51 26.29
N ASN A 543 34.66 44.17 25.59
CA ASN A 543 35.10 42.80 25.30
C ASN A 543 35.75 42.20 26.55
N ASP A 544 35.66 40.88 26.74
CA ASP A 544 36.85 40.05 26.98
C ASP A 544 36.55 38.56 26.73
N GLU A 545 37.60 37.89 26.24
CA GLU A 545 37.67 36.52 25.73
C GLU A 545 37.68 35.45 26.84
N GLN A 546 37.10 34.27 26.57
CA GLN A 546 37.81 32.97 26.48
C GLN A 546 36.86 31.75 26.50
N VAL A 547 36.75 31.10 25.33
CA VAL A 547 36.91 29.65 25.04
C VAL A 547 36.35 28.60 26.03
N SER A 548 35.34 27.81 25.60
CA SER A 548 35.50 26.36 25.33
C SER A 548 34.30 25.70 24.60
N ARG A 549 34.56 25.38 23.33
CA ARG A 549 34.14 24.21 22.50
C ARG A 549 32.79 23.50 22.74
N GLN A 550 31.90 23.63 21.74
CA GLN A 550 31.04 22.55 21.25
C GLN A 550 31.50 22.11 19.85
N VAL A 551 31.55 20.80 19.64
CA VAL A 551 31.93 20.14 18.36
C VAL A 551 30.66 19.63 17.68
N LEU A 552 30.42 20.04 16.44
CA LEU A 552 29.54 19.39 15.47
C LEU A 552 30.29 19.36 14.11
N PRO A 553 30.42 18.21 13.43
CA PRO A 553 31.18 18.11 12.19
C PRO A 553 30.37 18.43 10.93
N ALA A 554 31.14 18.91 9.96
CA ALA A 554 30.79 19.48 8.67
C ALA A 554 30.52 18.45 7.56
N TRP A 555 29.62 18.79 6.62
CA TRP A 555 29.71 18.29 5.23
C TRP A 555 29.21 19.27 4.15
N GLU A 556 29.04 20.56 4.44
CA GLU A 556 28.79 21.54 3.37
C GLU A 556 30.06 22.31 2.99
N ALA A 557 30.29 22.38 1.68
CA ALA A 557 31.28 23.14 0.92
C ALA A 557 32.54 22.37 0.50
N ILE A 558 32.64 22.08 -0.80
CA ILE A 558 33.77 22.47 -1.66
C ILE A 558 33.31 22.36 -3.12
N ASN A 559 33.33 23.50 -3.81
CA ASN A 559 33.54 23.60 -5.25
C ASN A 559 34.23 24.96 -5.49
N GLN A 560 35.51 24.94 -5.92
CA GLN A 560 36.08 25.72 -7.03
C GLN A 560 37.63 25.79 -6.99
N HIS A 561 38.21 25.28 -8.08
CA HIS A 561 39.46 25.68 -8.78
C HIS A 561 40.85 25.11 -8.41
N PRO A 562 41.78 25.01 -9.42
CA PRO A 562 42.55 23.80 -9.72
C PRO A 562 44.09 23.95 -9.64
N LEU A 563 44.82 22.82 -9.63
CA LEU A 563 46.29 22.79 -9.78
C LEU A 563 46.73 21.68 -10.77
N LYS A 564 47.82 21.98 -11.49
CA LYS A 564 48.31 21.42 -12.77
C LYS A 564 49.38 20.29 -12.63
N LEU A 565 49.30 19.34 -13.59
CA LEU A 565 50.37 18.55 -14.31
C LEU A 565 51.28 17.54 -13.55
N PRO A 566 52.01 16.59 -14.22
CA PRO A 566 52.09 16.23 -15.66
C PRO A 566 52.05 14.70 -16.00
N GLY A 567 51.92 14.34 -17.29
CA GLY A 567 52.37 13.03 -17.83
C GLY A 567 51.50 12.44 -18.96
N ALA A 568 51.85 12.71 -20.22
CA ALA A 568 51.27 12.07 -21.41
C ALA A 568 52.02 10.75 -21.76
N PRO A 569 51.47 9.84 -22.60
CA PRO A 569 51.33 10.11 -24.04
C PRO A 569 49.94 9.79 -24.63
N GLN A 570 49.62 10.54 -25.70
CA GLN A 570 48.47 10.34 -26.57
C GLN A 570 48.62 9.11 -27.47
N LEU A 571 47.53 8.36 -27.63
CA LEU A 571 47.21 7.67 -28.90
C LEU A 571 45.75 7.98 -29.26
N GLN A 572 45.54 8.27 -30.54
CA GLN A 572 44.28 8.72 -31.15
C GLN A 572 43.15 7.67 -31.05
N PRO A 573 41.88 8.08 -31.00
CA PRO A 573 40.75 7.16 -31.06
C PRO A 573 40.51 6.69 -32.51
N VAL A 574 40.66 5.39 -32.75
CA VAL A 574 40.12 4.73 -33.94
C VAL A 574 38.61 4.63 -33.77
N GLU A 575 37.90 5.25 -34.69
CA GLU A 575 36.46 5.18 -34.85
C GLU A 575 36.07 3.77 -35.34
N SER A 576 35.39 2.98 -34.51
CA SER A 576 34.75 1.73 -34.94
C SER A 576 33.25 1.81 -34.64
N ARG A 577 32.50 2.13 -35.70
CA ARG A 577 31.07 1.81 -35.81
C ARG A 577 30.93 0.30 -35.89
N ASN A 578 30.41 -0.33 -34.84
CA ASN A 578 29.81 -1.66 -34.95
C ASN A 578 28.29 -1.54 -34.75
N HIS A 579 27.59 -1.64 -35.87
CA HIS A 579 26.17 -1.95 -35.93
C HIS A 579 25.95 -3.35 -35.35
N LEU A 580 25.23 -3.46 -34.23
CA LEU A 580 24.66 -4.73 -33.78
C LEU A 580 23.21 -4.81 -34.27
N THR A 581 23.06 -5.41 -35.44
CA THR A 581 21.81 -5.87 -36.01
C THR A 581 21.39 -7.14 -35.25
N VAL A 582 20.32 -7.07 -34.45
CA VAL A 582 19.73 -8.27 -33.84
C VAL A 582 18.79 -8.90 -34.88
N SER A 583 19.26 -9.96 -35.57
CA SER A 583 18.40 -10.81 -36.40
C SER A 583 17.67 -11.83 -35.55
N TYR A 584 16.34 -11.83 -35.60
CA TYR A 584 15.52 -12.93 -35.10
C TYR A 584 15.62 -14.11 -36.07
N HIS A 585 16.33 -15.17 -35.68
CA HIS A 585 16.19 -16.47 -36.32
C HIS A 585 15.09 -17.26 -35.60
N ALA A 586 13.92 -17.34 -36.23
CA ALA A 586 12.86 -18.27 -35.86
C ALA A 586 13.28 -19.68 -36.30
N SER A 587 13.56 -20.57 -35.35
CA SER A 587 13.72 -21.99 -35.64
C SER A 587 12.37 -22.69 -35.42
N LEU A 588 11.63 -22.83 -36.52
CA LEU A 588 10.45 -23.69 -36.63
C LEU A 588 10.91 -25.15 -36.60
N VAL A 589 10.70 -25.84 -35.47
CA VAL A 589 10.70 -27.31 -35.44
C VAL A 589 9.25 -27.76 -35.50
N SER A 590 8.81 -28.23 -36.66
CA SER A 590 7.52 -28.88 -36.82
C SER A 590 7.57 -30.27 -36.16
N LYS A 591 6.66 -30.52 -35.22
CA LYS A 591 6.30 -31.88 -34.83
C LYS A 591 4.99 -32.23 -35.51
N SER A 592 5.09 -33.09 -36.53
CA SER A 592 3.98 -33.79 -37.16
C SER A 592 3.35 -34.74 -36.13
N CYS A 593 2.07 -34.53 -35.84
CA CYS A 593 1.22 -35.53 -35.18
C CYS A 593 0.61 -36.42 -36.26
N ASN A 594 1.01 -37.70 -36.31
CA ASN A 594 0.28 -38.75 -37.01
C ASN A 594 -0.56 -39.52 -35.97
N HIS A 595 -1.87 -39.46 -36.13
CA HIS A 595 -2.79 -40.46 -35.58
C HIS A 595 -2.81 -41.68 -36.50
N PRO A 596 -3.00 -42.88 -35.93
CA PRO A 596 -3.83 -43.89 -36.57
C PRO A 596 -5.07 -44.21 -35.73
N HIS A 597 -6.07 -44.67 -36.48
CA HIS A 597 -7.48 -44.92 -36.18
C HIS A 597 -7.80 -45.73 -34.92
#